data_AF-A0A5K3FNE7-F1
#
_entry.id   AF-A0A5K3FNE7-F1
#
_cell.length_a   1.000
_cell.length_b   1.000
_cell.length_c   1.000
_cell.angle_alpha   90.00
_cell.angle_beta   90.00
_cell.angle_gamma   90.00
#
_symmetry.space_group_name_H-M   'P 1'
#
loop_
_entity.id
_entity.type
_entity.pdbx_description
1 polymer ?
#
loop_
_entity_poly.entity_id
_entity_poly.type
_entity_poly.pdbx_seq_one_letter_code
_entity_poly.pdbx_strand_id
1 'polypeptide(L)'
;MIDCLRPCSISDEVLAMAISQLARAFAVSGSPAQAVRMLEEGASTIGQFDELSIFERARVETQLEQALRIGSDLNYCSRLVSNLALFCPWESNLRRACVELKRGNQPLAFHLLQIIAGTAEGLRTSIDFSDTLCSGRRGGADAVDAEEVSSSLPLLSHLPPTGGVAALVRFEVRARIAMADAFACINVFHEAIDQLERACTLSRRYHMNLFTDIATVMLAAVSHLARASGIAAVADDNLVHSEVFTSLFHQAEPSVRMHLTNLKFWLSLVTDNCTSQESWKAHLRESAVFFANIGDRGSLQKTVDIFTVLANEIAPSRLVSSHLFSLIQ
;
A
#
# COMPACT_ATOMS: atom_id res chain seq x y z
N MET A 1 24.80 -44.65 6.62
CA MET A 1 24.31 -43.63 7.57
C MET A 1 23.91 -42.41 6.76
N ILE A 2 22.64 -42.32 6.39
CA ILE A 2 22.05 -41.06 5.95
C ILE A 2 21.24 -40.65 7.17
N ASP A 3 21.89 -39.91 8.07
CA ASP A 3 21.18 -39.33 9.20
C ASP A 3 20.22 -38.31 8.64
N CYS A 4 18.94 -38.66 8.77
CA CYS A 4 17.80 -37.86 8.46
C CYS A 4 17.93 -36.52 9.20
N LEU A 5 18.22 -35.44 8.48
CA LEU A 5 17.73 -34.13 8.85
C LEU A 5 16.20 -34.25 8.83
N ARG A 6 15.61 -34.59 9.97
CA ARG A 6 14.16 -34.50 10.12
C ARG A 6 13.76 -33.05 9.86
N PRO A 7 12.64 -32.82 9.15
CA PRO A 7 11.86 -31.59 9.28
C PRO A 7 11.95 -31.02 10.69
N CYS A 8 12.45 -29.81 10.80
CA CYS A 8 12.48 -29.06 12.05
C CYS A 8 11.65 -27.82 11.78
N SER A 9 10.48 -27.73 12.41
CA SER A 9 9.53 -26.63 12.19
C SER A 9 10.20 -25.24 12.21
N ILE A 10 11.19 -25.04 13.09
CA ILE A 10 11.96 -23.80 13.15
C ILE A 10 12.84 -23.59 11.89
N SER A 11 13.53 -24.62 11.42
CA SER A 11 14.34 -24.57 10.19
C SER A 11 13.46 -24.35 8.97
N ASP A 12 12.29 -24.97 8.96
CA ASP A 12 11.36 -24.96 7.84
C ASP A 12 10.58 -23.63 7.78
N GLU A 13 10.22 -23.05 8.92
CA GLU A 13 9.69 -21.70 9.04
C GLU A 13 10.70 -20.64 8.57
N VAL A 14 11.97 -20.76 8.99
CA VAL A 14 13.04 -19.85 8.57
C VAL A 14 13.29 -19.96 7.06
N LEU A 15 13.31 -21.18 6.51
CA LEU A 15 13.49 -21.42 5.08
C LEU A 15 12.28 -20.92 4.27
N ALA A 16 11.06 -21.20 4.71
CA ALA A 16 9.83 -20.73 4.09
C ALA A 16 9.76 -19.21 4.09
N MET A 17 10.15 -18.57 5.20
CA MET A 17 10.26 -17.13 5.30
C MET A 17 11.32 -16.60 4.34
N ALA A 18 12.52 -17.20 4.30
CA ALA A 18 13.60 -16.77 3.41
C ALA A 18 13.21 -16.86 1.92
N ILE A 19 12.61 -17.97 1.48
CA ILE A 19 12.14 -18.15 0.10
C ILE A 19 11.02 -17.16 -0.22
N SER A 20 10.10 -16.94 0.71
CA SER A 20 9.04 -15.94 0.55
C SER A 20 9.58 -14.51 0.44
N GLN A 21 10.66 -14.18 1.15
CA GLN A 21 11.32 -12.87 1.05
C GLN A 21 12.13 -12.76 -0.25
N LEU A 22 12.82 -13.81 -0.68
CA LEU A 22 13.50 -13.86 -1.97
C LEU A 22 12.50 -13.71 -3.12
N ALA A 23 11.36 -14.38 -3.04
CA ALA A 23 10.33 -14.30 -4.08
C ALA A 23 9.78 -12.87 -4.17
N ARG A 24 9.51 -12.24 -3.03
CA ARG A 24 9.18 -10.82 -2.98
C ARG A 24 10.27 -9.96 -3.60
N ALA A 25 11.53 -10.15 -3.25
CA ALA A 25 12.64 -9.41 -3.85
C ALA A 25 12.77 -9.60 -5.38
N PHE A 26 12.49 -10.81 -5.89
CA PHE A 26 12.40 -11.08 -7.33
C PHE A 26 11.21 -10.40 -7.99
N ALA A 27 10.04 -10.42 -7.35
CA ALA A 27 8.84 -9.76 -7.85
C ALA A 27 9.02 -8.23 -7.92
N VAL A 28 9.67 -7.68 -6.89
CA VAL A 28 10.04 -6.27 -6.75
C VAL A 28 11.08 -5.83 -7.77
N SER A 29 12.06 -6.68 -8.08
CA SER A 29 13.10 -6.39 -9.08
C SER A 29 12.61 -6.52 -10.53
N GLY A 30 11.31 -6.72 -10.74
CA GLY A 30 10.69 -6.78 -12.07
C GLY A 30 10.69 -8.18 -12.68
N SER A 31 10.94 -9.22 -11.88
CA SER A 31 10.89 -10.63 -12.29
C SER A 31 9.78 -11.42 -11.57
N PRO A 32 8.51 -10.96 -11.57
CA PRO A 32 7.46 -11.60 -10.79
C PRO A 32 7.09 -12.99 -11.32
N ALA A 33 7.19 -13.26 -12.63
CA ALA A 33 7.00 -14.61 -13.17
C ALA A 33 8.06 -15.60 -12.66
N GLN A 34 9.29 -15.13 -12.41
CA GLN A 34 10.34 -15.95 -11.81
C GLN A 34 10.09 -16.16 -10.32
N ALA A 35 9.61 -15.14 -9.60
CA ALA A 35 9.18 -15.26 -8.22
C ALA A 35 8.05 -16.29 -8.05
N VAL A 36 7.04 -16.26 -8.93
CA VAL A 36 5.93 -17.23 -8.89
C VAL A 36 6.42 -18.65 -9.16
N ARG A 37 7.29 -18.86 -10.16
CA ARG A 37 7.88 -20.19 -10.41
C ARG A 37 8.70 -20.70 -9.24
N MET A 38 9.53 -19.83 -8.65
CA MET A 38 10.30 -20.19 -7.45
C MET A 38 9.40 -20.55 -6.27
N LEU A 39 8.25 -19.88 -6.15
CA LEU A 39 7.25 -20.26 -5.15
C LEU A 39 6.58 -21.59 -5.52
N GLU A 40 6.16 -21.82 -6.76
CA GLU A 40 5.56 -23.10 -7.16
C GLU A 40 6.52 -24.30 -6.94
N GLU A 41 7.80 -24.13 -7.28
CA GLU A 41 8.86 -25.11 -7.03
C GLU A 41 9.12 -25.29 -5.52
N GLY A 42 9.15 -24.19 -4.77
CA GLY A 42 9.28 -24.21 -3.31
C GLY A 42 8.14 -24.97 -2.63
N ALA A 43 6.88 -24.73 -3.01
CA ALA A 43 5.71 -25.45 -2.47
C ALA A 43 5.81 -26.96 -2.73
N SER A 44 6.27 -27.36 -3.92
CA SER A 44 6.44 -28.78 -4.25
C SER A 44 7.55 -29.47 -3.44
N THR A 45 8.55 -28.70 -2.99
CA THR A 45 9.70 -29.19 -2.21
C THR A 45 9.43 -29.15 -0.70
N ILE A 46 8.64 -28.17 -0.26
CA ILE A 46 8.33 -27.84 1.15
C ILE A 46 6.93 -28.37 1.56
N GLY A 47 6.22 -29.05 0.66
CA GLY A 47 4.84 -29.54 0.87
C GLY A 47 4.63 -30.61 1.97
N GLN A 48 5.56 -30.75 2.92
CA GLN A 48 5.49 -31.65 4.07
C GLN A 48 5.42 -30.94 5.43
N PHE A 49 5.38 -29.59 5.47
CA PHE A 49 5.42 -28.83 6.73
C PHE A 49 4.09 -28.15 7.09
N ASP A 50 3.89 -27.93 8.39
CA ASP A 50 2.71 -27.28 8.97
C ASP A 50 2.60 -25.79 8.56
N GLU A 51 3.70 -25.19 8.08
CA GLU A 51 3.81 -23.78 7.68
C GLU A 51 3.43 -23.47 6.21
N LEU A 52 2.83 -24.42 5.47
CA LEU A 52 2.38 -24.22 4.07
C LEU A 52 1.53 -22.95 3.88
N SER A 53 0.78 -22.55 4.90
CA SER A 53 -0.07 -21.35 4.89
C SER A 53 0.71 -20.04 4.69
N ILE A 54 1.93 -19.92 5.24
CA ILE A 54 2.79 -18.73 5.08
C ILE A 54 3.27 -18.64 3.63
N PHE A 55 3.61 -19.79 3.07
CA PHE A 55 4.09 -19.92 1.71
C PHE A 55 2.99 -19.62 0.68
N GLU A 56 1.82 -20.22 0.86
CA GLU A 56 0.66 -19.98 0.01
C GLU A 56 0.20 -18.53 0.09
N ARG A 57 0.26 -17.91 1.28
CA ARG A 57 0.03 -16.47 1.43
C ARG A 57 1.01 -15.65 0.58
N ALA A 58 2.32 -15.88 0.70
CA ALA A 58 3.32 -15.14 -0.06
C ALA A 58 3.16 -15.35 -1.58
N ARG A 59 2.80 -16.56 -2.00
CA ARG A 59 2.48 -16.89 -3.40
C ARG A 59 1.27 -16.12 -3.91
N VAL A 60 0.16 -16.14 -3.18
CA VAL A 60 -1.06 -15.43 -3.56
C VAL A 60 -0.85 -13.91 -3.57
N GLU A 61 -0.14 -13.35 -2.57
CA GLU A 61 0.21 -11.92 -2.54
C GLU A 61 1.05 -11.53 -3.76
N THR A 62 2.08 -12.32 -4.09
CA THR A 62 2.97 -12.07 -5.23
C THR A 62 2.23 -12.18 -6.57
N GLN A 63 1.41 -13.22 -6.74
CA GLN A 63 0.59 -13.40 -7.94
C GLN A 63 -0.41 -12.25 -8.12
N LEU A 64 -1.01 -11.78 -7.03
CA LEU A 64 -1.97 -10.68 -7.07
C LEU A 64 -1.30 -9.35 -7.41
N GLU A 65 -0.14 -9.06 -6.81
CA GLU A 65 0.64 -7.87 -7.13
C GLU A 65 1.07 -7.85 -8.60
N GLN A 66 1.55 -8.98 -9.12
CA GLN A 66 1.89 -9.12 -10.53
C GLN A 66 0.68 -8.92 -11.44
N ALA A 67 -0.43 -9.58 -11.13
CA ALA A 67 -1.69 -9.47 -11.86
C ALA A 67 -2.16 -8.00 -11.95
N LEU A 68 -2.07 -7.29 -10.81
CA LEU A 68 -2.39 -5.88 -10.72
C LEU A 68 -1.44 -4.99 -11.53
N ARG A 69 -0.13 -5.29 -11.59
CA ARG A 69 0.87 -4.53 -12.37
C ARG A 69 0.73 -4.70 -13.88
N ILE A 70 0.52 -5.94 -14.33
CA ILE A 70 0.41 -6.27 -15.76
C ILE A 70 -0.96 -5.83 -16.33
N GLY A 71 -1.93 -5.52 -15.47
CA GLY A 71 -3.29 -5.18 -15.88
C GLY A 71 -4.03 -6.41 -16.40
N SER A 72 -3.87 -7.55 -15.73
CA SER A 72 -4.61 -8.77 -16.04
C SER A 72 -6.10 -8.64 -15.73
N ASP A 73 -6.89 -9.63 -16.13
CA ASP A 73 -8.34 -9.70 -15.83
C ASP A 73 -8.61 -9.49 -14.31
N LEU A 74 -9.45 -8.50 -14.00
CA LEU A 74 -9.84 -8.16 -12.63
C LEU A 74 -10.62 -9.30 -11.96
N ASN A 75 -11.25 -10.19 -12.72
CA ASN A 75 -11.88 -11.40 -12.17
C ASN A 75 -10.85 -12.38 -11.63
N TYR A 76 -9.70 -12.52 -12.31
CA TYR A 76 -8.58 -13.30 -11.79
C TYR A 76 -8.03 -12.69 -10.51
N CYS A 77 -7.88 -11.36 -10.45
CA CYS A 77 -7.50 -10.65 -9.23
C CYS A 77 -8.50 -10.89 -8.09
N SER A 78 -9.82 -10.89 -8.35
CA SER A 78 -10.83 -11.20 -7.33
C SER A 78 -10.69 -12.62 -6.79
N ARG A 79 -10.39 -13.61 -7.64
CA ARG A 79 -10.14 -14.98 -7.17
C ARG A 79 -8.93 -15.06 -6.26
N LEU A 80 -7.84 -14.37 -6.62
CA LEU A 80 -6.64 -14.29 -5.78
C LEU A 80 -6.93 -13.58 -4.45
N VAL A 81 -7.72 -12.52 -4.45
CA VAL A 81 -8.19 -11.85 -3.22
C VAL A 81 -8.99 -12.82 -2.35
N SER A 82 -9.94 -13.57 -2.92
CA SER A 82 -10.69 -14.59 -2.18
C SER A 82 -9.79 -15.68 -1.58
N ASN A 83 -8.75 -16.10 -2.30
CA ASN A 83 -7.77 -17.04 -1.77
C ASN A 83 -6.95 -16.42 -0.63
N LEU A 84 -6.57 -15.14 -0.74
CA LEU A 84 -5.82 -14.43 0.29
C LEU A 84 -6.62 -14.31 1.60
N ALA A 85 -7.95 -14.22 1.52
CA ALA A 85 -8.82 -14.14 2.70
C ALA A 85 -8.67 -15.33 3.65
N LEU A 86 -8.29 -16.51 3.13
CA LEU A 86 -8.04 -17.72 3.92
C LEU A 86 -6.81 -17.59 4.82
N PHE A 87 -5.84 -16.75 4.44
CA PHE A 87 -4.56 -16.61 5.14
C PHE A 87 -4.40 -15.28 5.85
N CYS A 88 -4.88 -14.19 5.24
CA CYS A 88 -4.82 -12.85 5.81
C CYS A 88 -6.07 -12.05 5.42
N PRO A 89 -7.10 -12.06 6.26
CA PRO A 89 -8.34 -11.31 6.04
C PRO A 89 -8.13 -9.80 5.89
N TRP A 90 -7.22 -9.25 6.70
CA TRP A 90 -6.86 -7.84 6.69
C TRP A 90 -6.23 -7.41 5.35
N GLU A 91 -5.22 -8.16 4.88
CA GLU A 91 -4.58 -7.88 3.59
C GLU A 91 -5.57 -8.11 2.43
N SER A 92 -6.38 -9.18 2.50
CA SER A 92 -7.40 -9.46 1.50
C SER A 92 -8.38 -8.30 1.31
N ASN A 93 -8.92 -7.73 2.39
CA ASN A 93 -9.85 -6.61 2.30
C ASN A 93 -9.20 -5.34 1.74
N LEU A 94 -7.94 -5.08 2.09
CA LEU A 94 -7.17 -3.97 1.54
C LEU A 94 -6.94 -4.16 0.03
N ARG A 95 -6.54 -5.36 -0.40
CA ARG A 95 -6.35 -5.69 -1.81
C ARG A 95 -7.68 -5.72 -2.59
N ARG A 96 -8.78 -6.10 -1.94
CA ARG A 96 -10.13 -6.01 -2.51
C ARG A 96 -10.50 -4.57 -2.83
N ALA A 97 -10.25 -3.64 -1.90
CA ALA A 97 -10.47 -2.21 -2.15
C ALA A 97 -9.67 -1.73 -3.36
N CYS A 98 -8.39 -2.12 -3.48
CA CYS A 98 -7.56 -1.80 -4.65
C CYS A 98 -8.16 -2.33 -5.97
N VAL A 99 -8.65 -3.58 -6.00
CA VAL A 99 -9.31 -4.15 -7.19
C VAL A 99 -10.58 -3.39 -7.54
N GLU A 100 -11.40 -3.02 -6.56
CA GLU A 100 -12.64 -2.25 -6.78
C GLU A 100 -12.37 -0.83 -7.27
N LEU A 101 -11.32 -0.16 -6.78
CA LEU A 101 -10.85 1.13 -7.33
C LEU A 101 -10.50 0.98 -8.81
N LYS A 102 -9.78 -0.08 -9.19
CA LYS A 102 -9.43 -0.35 -10.60
C LYS A 102 -10.65 -0.69 -11.47
N ARG A 103 -11.71 -1.25 -10.88
CA ARG A 103 -13.01 -1.45 -11.56
C ARG A 103 -13.81 -0.16 -11.74
N GLY A 104 -13.40 0.93 -11.09
CA GLY A 104 -14.19 2.17 -11.01
C GLY A 104 -15.32 2.11 -9.98
N ASN A 105 -15.38 1.08 -9.13
CA ASN A 105 -16.38 0.94 -8.08
C ASN A 105 -15.93 1.68 -6.81
N GLN A 106 -15.86 3.00 -6.92
CA GLN A 106 -15.42 3.90 -5.85
C GLN A 106 -16.21 3.72 -4.55
N PRO A 107 -17.56 3.64 -4.54
CA PRO A 107 -18.33 3.54 -3.29
C PRO A 107 -17.96 2.30 -2.47
N LEU A 108 -17.83 1.13 -3.12
CA LEU A 108 -17.46 -0.10 -2.44
C LEU A 108 -16.02 -0.06 -1.92
N ALA A 109 -15.09 0.51 -2.69
CA ALA A 109 -13.72 0.66 -2.26
C ALA A 109 -13.60 1.55 -1.01
N PHE A 110 -14.25 2.72 -1.01
CA PHE A 110 -14.27 3.60 0.17
C PHE A 110 -14.90 2.92 1.37
N HIS A 111 -16.03 2.22 1.18
CA HIS A 111 -16.68 1.49 2.27
C HIS A 111 -15.74 0.44 2.89
N LEU A 112 -15.03 -0.34 2.07
CA LEU A 112 -14.04 -1.30 2.55
C LEU A 112 -12.90 -0.64 3.32
N LEU A 113 -12.34 0.45 2.81
CA LEU A 113 -11.24 1.16 3.46
C LEU A 113 -11.67 1.81 4.80
N GLN A 114 -12.87 2.37 4.85
CA GLN A 114 -13.46 2.91 6.08
C GLN A 114 -13.67 1.83 7.14
N ILE A 115 -14.18 0.66 6.74
CA ILE A 115 -14.31 -0.49 7.63
C ILE A 115 -12.95 -0.88 8.18
N ILE A 116 -11.93 -1.05 7.34
CA ILE A 116 -10.57 -1.44 7.78
C ILE A 116 -10.02 -0.43 8.80
N ALA A 117 -10.08 0.87 8.49
CA ALA A 117 -9.57 1.91 9.36
C ALA A 117 -10.35 1.98 10.69
N GLY A 118 -11.69 1.94 10.63
CA GLY A 118 -12.55 2.02 11.81
C GLY A 118 -12.43 0.79 12.72
N THR A 119 -12.37 -0.41 12.15
CA THR A 119 -12.17 -1.65 12.92
C THR A 119 -10.79 -1.69 13.55
N ALA A 120 -9.73 -1.29 12.82
CA ALA A 120 -8.38 -1.23 13.38
C ALA A 120 -8.29 -0.25 14.56
N GLU A 121 -8.90 0.93 14.42
CA GLU A 121 -8.97 1.94 15.48
C GLU A 121 -9.76 1.45 16.70
N GLY A 122 -10.90 0.80 16.49
CA GLY A 122 -11.71 0.23 17.58
C GLY A 122 -10.99 -0.88 18.35
N LEU A 123 -10.32 -1.80 17.64
CA LEU A 123 -9.53 -2.86 18.28
C LEU A 123 -8.31 -2.29 19.02
N ARG A 124 -7.61 -1.32 18.43
CA ARG A 124 -6.46 -0.67 19.07
C ARG A 124 -6.84 0.08 20.34
N THR A 125 -7.91 0.87 20.29
CA THR A 125 -8.37 1.66 21.44
C THR A 125 -8.93 0.77 22.55
N SER A 126 -9.66 -0.30 22.24
CA SER A 126 -10.13 -1.25 23.26
C SER A 126 -8.99 -1.98 23.99
N ILE A 127 -7.88 -2.28 23.30
CA ILE A 127 -6.67 -2.82 23.93
C ILE A 127 -6.01 -1.77 24.84
N ASP A 128 -5.89 -0.51 24.38
CA ASP A 128 -5.35 0.60 25.19
C ASP A 128 -6.19 0.86 26.47
N PHE A 129 -7.51 0.64 26.42
CA PHE A 129 -8.41 0.74 27.59
C PHE A 129 -8.31 -0.47 28.54
N SER A 130 -7.98 -1.65 28.04
CA SER A 130 -7.78 -2.85 28.88
C SER A 130 -6.51 -2.73 29.73
N ASP A 131 -5.41 -2.20 29.17
CA ASP A 131 -4.16 -2.04 29.90
C ASP A 131 -4.21 -0.91 30.96
N THR A 132 -5.12 0.06 30.81
CA THR A 132 -5.32 1.12 31.81
C THR A 132 -6.26 0.71 32.96
N LEU A 133 -6.98 -0.41 32.85
CA LEU A 133 -7.92 -0.90 33.87
C LEU A 133 -7.46 -2.18 34.60
N CYS A 134 -6.35 -2.81 34.18
CA CYS A 134 -5.79 -3.98 34.86
C CYS A 134 -5.09 -3.69 36.22
N SER A 135 -5.33 -2.51 36.82
CA SER A 135 -5.07 -2.27 38.25
C SER A 135 -6.33 -2.17 39.12
N GLY A 136 -7.53 -2.51 38.60
CA GLY A 136 -8.77 -2.32 39.38
C GLY A 136 -9.89 -3.30 39.07
N ARG A 137 -9.93 -4.40 39.83
CA ARG A 137 -11.09 -5.24 40.21
C ARG A 137 -11.90 -5.97 39.12
N ARG A 138 -12.02 -7.29 39.37
CA ARG A 138 -13.10 -8.20 38.97
C ARG A 138 -14.50 -7.57 39.12
N GLY A 139 -15.38 -7.86 38.15
CA GLY A 139 -16.81 -8.08 38.37
C GLY A 139 -17.74 -7.45 37.34
N GLY A 140 -18.62 -8.27 36.75
CA GLY A 140 -19.90 -7.82 36.18
C GLY A 140 -20.15 -8.26 34.74
N ALA A 141 -21.06 -9.22 34.58
CA ALA A 141 -21.63 -9.67 33.31
C ALA A 141 -22.61 -8.64 32.71
N ASP A 142 -23.04 -8.95 31.49
CA ASP A 142 -24.17 -8.41 30.71
C ASP A 142 -23.80 -7.42 29.59
N ALA A 143 -23.66 -7.97 28.38
CA ALA A 143 -23.82 -7.22 27.14
C ALA A 143 -24.82 -7.97 26.24
N VAL A 144 -25.95 -7.30 26.07
CA VAL A 144 -27.17 -7.67 25.37
C VAL A 144 -26.96 -7.75 23.86
N ASP A 145 -27.68 -8.69 23.24
CA ASP A 145 -27.80 -8.92 21.80
C ASP A 145 -28.03 -7.64 20.98
N ALA A 146 -27.26 -7.52 19.90
CA ALA A 146 -27.59 -6.71 18.74
C ALA A 146 -27.09 -7.41 17.48
N GLU A 147 -27.77 -8.49 17.10
CA GLU A 147 -27.86 -8.87 15.69
C GLU A 147 -28.85 -7.91 15.00
N GLU A 148 -28.42 -7.21 13.95
CA GLU A 148 -29.10 -7.28 12.65
C GLU A 148 -28.34 -6.51 11.54
N VAL A 149 -28.01 -7.30 10.49
CA VAL A 149 -27.98 -6.98 9.05
C VAL A 149 -26.99 -5.94 8.53
N SER A 150 -25.86 -6.44 8.00
CA SER A 150 -25.42 -6.13 6.64
C SER A 150 -24.54 -7.27 6.10
N SER A 151 -25.03 -7.90 5.03
CA SER A 151 -24.48 -9.10 4.41
C SER A 151 -23.00 -8.97 4.00
N SER A 152 -22.17 -9.85 4.59
CA SER A 152 -20.89 -10.37 4.08
C SER A 152 -19.62 -9.50 4.12
N LEU A 153 -19.25 -8.99 5.31
CA LEU A 153 -17.82 -8.81 5.66
C LEU A 153 -17.49 -9.32 7.08
N PRO A 154 -17.57 -10.64 7.35
CA PRO A 154 -17.38 -11.19 8.69
C PRO A 154 -15.95 -11.71 8.88
N LEU A 155 -14.93 -10.85 8.81
CA LEU A 155 -13.53 -11.34 8.79
C LEU A 155 -12.48 -10.44 9.48
N LEU A 156 -12.88 -9.27 10.00
CA LEU A 156 -11.96 -8.36 10.73
C LEU A 156 -12.26 -8.29 12.23
N SER A 157 -13.02 -9.24 12.77
CA SER A 157 -13.39 -9.31 14.20
C SER A 157 -12.22 -9.67 15.13
N HIS A 158 -11.08 -10.10 14.58
CA HIS A 158 -9.93 -10.55 15.33
C HIS A 158 -8.66 -9.81 14.92
N LEU A 159 -7.71 -9.73 15.85
CA LEU A 159 -6.37 -9.20 15.57
C LEU A 159 -5.75 -9.89 14.35
N PRO A 160 -4.92 -9.19 13.56
CA PRO A 160 -4.16 -9.80 12.49
C PRO A 160 -3.39 -11.02 13.01
N PRO A 161 -3.33 -12.12 12.25
CA PRO A 161 -2.73 -13.38 12.70
C PRO A 161 -1.24 -13.25 13.08
N THR A 162 -0.58 -12.18 12.64
CA THR A 162 0.82 -11.87 12.97
C THR A 162 0.99 -10.38 13.26
N GLY A 163 1.74 -10.02 14.31
CA GLY A 163 2.19 -8.65 14.56
C GLY A 163 1.31 -7.78 15.48
N GLY A 164 0.23 -8.32 16.04
CA GLY A 164 -0.56 -7.68 17.11
C GLY A 164 -0.99 -6.24 16.82
N VAL A 165 -0.87 -5.35 17.81
CA VAL A 165 -1.24 -3.93 17.69
C VAL A 165 -0.45 -3.21 16.60
N ALA A 166 0.84 -3.51 16.44
CA ALA A 166 1.65 -2.91 15.38
C ALA A 166 1.14 -3.27 13.97
N ALA A 167 0.61 -4.48 13.78
CA ALA A 167 -0.03 -4.87 12.53
C ALA A 167 -1.36 -4.13 12.29
N LEU A 168 -2.20 -3.96 13.33
CA LEU A 168 -3.42 -3.17 13.24
C LEU A 168 -3.13 -1.74 12.81
N VAL A 169 -2.14 -1.10 13.44
CA VAL A 169 -1.70 0.25 13.11
C VAL A 169 -1.22 0.34 11.66
N ARG A 170 -0.48 -0.65 11.15
CA ARG A 170 -0.06 -0.70 9.74
C ARG A 170 -1.26 -0.78 8.78
N PHE A 171 -2.28 -1.58 9.10
CA PHE A 171 -3.50 -1.65 8.28
C PHE A 171 -4.30 -0.34 8.33
N GLU A 172 -4.42 0.28 9.50
CA GLU A 172 -5.07 1.59 9.67
C GLU A 172 -4.37 2.66 8.81
N VAL A 173 -3.05 2.77 8.91
CA VAL A 173 -2.26 3.73 8.15
C VAL A 173 -2.34 3.48 6.64
N ARG A 174 -2.21 2.23 6.19
CA ARG A 174 -2.32 1.89 4.75
C ARG A 174 -3.72 2.18 4.21
N ALA A 175 -4.78 1.89 4.98
CA ALA A 175 -6.15 2.21 4.58
C ALA A 175 -6.36 3.73 4.48
N ARG A 176 -5.84 4.51 5.43
CA ARG A 176 -5.92 5.98 5.40
C ARG A 176 -5.16 6.59 4.22
N ILE A 177 -3.95 6.11 3.94
CA ILE A 177 -3.17 6.49 2.75
C ILE A 177 -3.95 6.15 1.46
N ALA A 178 -4.58 4.97 1.41
CA ALA A 178 -5.36 4.55 0.26
C ALA A 178 -6.64 5.39 0.04
N MET A 179 -7.32 5.77 1.13
CA MET A 179 -8.45 6.71 1.05
C MET A 179 -7.99 8.08 0.57
N ALA A 180 -6.85 8.57 1.04
CA ALA A 180 -6.30 9.84 0.59
C ALA A 180 -5.99 9.86 -0.91
N ASP A 181 -5.39 8.80 -1.44
CA ASP A 181 -5.19 8.62 -2.88
C ASP A 181 -6.53 8.67 -3.64
N ALA A 182 -7.51 7.87 -3.20
CA ALA A 182 -8.81 7.81 -3.85
C ALA A 182 -9.56 9.16 -3.79
N PHE A 183 -9.51 9.88 -2.67
CA PHE A 183 -10.11 11.22 -2.53
C PHE A 183 -9.41 12.25 -3.41
N ALA A 184 -8.08 12.25 -3.47
CA ALA A 184 -7.32 13.11 -4.37
C ALA A 184 -7.68 12.83 -5.84
N CYS A 185 -7.93 11.57 -6.20
CA CYS A 185 -8.36 11.18 -7.53
C CYS A 185 -9.79 11.64 -7.91
N ILE A 186 -10.59 12.09 -6.95
CA ILE A 186 -11.91 12.70 -7.23
C ILE A 186 -11.93 14.20 -6.94
N ASN A 187 -10.75 14.82 -6.77
CA ASN A 187 -10.53 16.24 -6.43
C ASN A 187 -11.14 16.67 -5.08
N VAL A 188 -11.31 15.71 -4.18
CA VAL A 188 -11.86 15.89 -2.84
C VAL A 188 -10.68 16.06 -1.88
N PHE A 189 -9.97 17.19 -2.02
CA PHE A 189 -8.65 17.38 -1.42
C PHE A 189 -8.67 17.56 0.10
N HIS A 190 -9.76 18.06 0.67
CA HIS A 190 -9.84 18.33 2.10
C HIS A 190 -9.91 17.04 2.92
N GLU A 191 -10.68 16.05 2.49
CA GLU A 191 -10.71 14.71 3.07
C GLU A 191 -9.40 13.97 2.81
N ALA A 192 -8.79 14.15 1.64
CA ALA A 192 -7.48 13.56 1.36
C ALA A 192 -6.42 14.06 2.37
N ILE A 193 -6.41 15.37 2.66
CA ILE A 193 -5.53 15.99 3.66
C ILE A 193 -5.83 15.44 5.06
N ASP A 194 -7.10 15.41 5.49
CA ASP A 194 -7.50 14.88 6.80
C ASP A 194 -7.06 13.42 6.99
N GLN A 195 -7.23 12.55 5.99
CA GLN A 195 -6.76 11.16 6.06
C GLN A 195 -5.23 11.06 6.17
N LEU A 196 -4.47 11.93 5.48
CA LEU A 196 -3.01 11.95 5.54
C LEU A 196 -2.47 12.47 6.87
N GLU A 197 -3.07 13.52 7.45
CA GLU A 197 -2.71 14.05 8.76
C GLU A 197 -2.92 12.99 9.86
N ARG A 198 -4.05 12.29 9.77
CA ARG A 198 -4.38 11.15 10.63
C ARG A 198 -3.38 10.00 10.49
N ALA A 199 -3.02 9.63 9.26
CA ALA A 199 -2.02 8.60 8.98
C ALA A 199 -0.63 9.00 9.50
N CYS A 200 -0.25 10.27 9.32
CA CYS A 200 1.03 10.82 9.76
C CYS A 200 1.14 10.84 11.30
N THR A 201 0.10 11.32 11.98
CA THR A 201 0.04 11.35 13.45
C THR A 201 0.15 9.95 14.04
N LEU A 202 -0.58 8.99 13.47
CA LEU A 202 -0.53 7.60 13.91
C LEU A 202 0.84 6.97 13.63
N SER A 203 1.43 7.24 12.46
CA SER A 203 2.76 6.73 12.11
C SER A 203 3.85 7.25 13.04
N ARG A 204 3.80 8.54 13.42
CA ARG A 204 4.71 9.13 14.41
C ARG A 204 4.54 8.51 15.80
N ARG A 205 3.30 8.33 16.24
CA ARG A 205 2.99 7.73 17.56
C ARG A 205 3.55 6.32 17.72
N TYR A 206 3.57 5.53 16.62
CA TYR A 206 4.08 4.16 16.62
C TYR A 206 5.46 4.02 15.97
N HIS A 207 6.22 5.12 15.83
CA HIS A 207 7.59 5.14 15.30
C HIS A 207 7.76 4.45 13.93
N MET A 208 6.76 4.57 13.06
CA MET A 208 6.78 4.04 11.70
C MET A 208 7.34 5.09 10.73
N ASN A 209 8.67 5.22 10.69
CA ASN A 209 9.36 6.28 9.92
C ASN A 209 9.00 6.24 8.43
N LEU A 210 9.01 5.06 7.79
CA LEU A 210 8.65 4.91 6.38
C LEU A 210 7.26 5.47 6.06
N PHE A 211 6.25 5.12 6.86
CA PHE A 211 4.88 5.61 6.64
C PHE A 211 4.72 7.10 6.98
N THR A 212 5.52 7.60 7.93
CA THR A 212 5.57 9.04 8.24
C THR A 212 6.08 9.80 7.02
N ASP A 213 7.20 9.36 6.46
CA ASP A 213 7.83 9.98 5.29
C ASP A 213 6.89 9.93 4.07
N ILE A 214 6.26 8.78 3.81
CA ILE A 214 5.24 8.63 2.75
C ILE A 214 4.09 9.63 2.94
N ALA A 215 3.49 9.66 4.13
CA ALA A 215 2.36 10.54 4.40
C ALA A 215 2.74 12.02 4.26
N THR A 216 3.96 12.40 4.66
CA THR A 216 4.48 13.76 4.50
C THR A 216 4.65 14.14 3.03
N VAL A 217 5.23 13.27 2.21
CA VAL A 217 5.38 13.52 0.77
C VAL A 217 4.01 13.62 0.08
N MET A 218 3.08 12.72 0.42
CA MET A 218 1.71 12.75 -0.12
C MET A 218 0.96 14.01 0.31
N LEU A 219 1.09 14.42 1.56
CA LEU A 219 0.44 15.63 2.08
C LEU A 219 0.88 16.86 1.32
N ALA A 220 2.20 17.01 1.09
CA ALA A 220 2.71 18.11 0.29
C ALA A 220 2.18 18.10 -1.14
N ALA A 221 2.17 16.94 -1.79
CA ALA A 221 1.61 16.80 -3.13
C ALA A 221 0.13 17.17 -3.20
N VAL A 222 -0.70 16.64 -2.29
CA VAL A 222 -2.14 16.97 -2.22
C VAL A 222 -2.36 18.45 -1.92
N SER A 223 -1.59 19.05 -1.02
CA SER A 223 -1.68 20.48 -0.71
C SER A 223 -1.35 21.37 -1.91
N HIS A 224 -0.33 21.03 -2.71
CA HIS A 224 -0.04 21.75 -3.95
C HIS A 224 -1.16 21.63 -4.98
N LEU A 225 -1.83 20.48 -5.03
CA LEU A 225 -2.98 20.27 -5.93
C LEU A 225 -4.21 21.06 -5.52
N ALA A 226 -4.48 21.11 -4.22
CA ALA A 226 -5.55 21.93 -3.67
C ALA A 226 -5.33 23.40 -4.03
N ARG A 227 -4.10 23.92 -3.84
CA ARG A 227 -3.70 25.30 -4.23
C ARG A 227 -3.87 25.53 -5.72
N ALA A 228 -3.36 24.64 -6.57
CA ALA A 228 -3.47 24.75 -8.03
C ALA A 228 -4.93 24.71 -8.52
N SER A 229 -5.84 24.15 -7.73
CA SER A 229 -7.28 24.09 -8.01
C SER A 229 -8.07 25.28 -7.43
N GLY A 230 -7.39 26.26 -6.82
CA GLY A 230 -8.02 27.44 -6.21
C GLY A 230 -8.64 27.19 -4.84
N ILE A 231 -8.39 26.03 -4.22
CA ILE A 231 -8.84 25.70 -2.86
C ILE A 231 -7.77 26.17 -1.88
N ALA A 232 -8.16 27.00 -0.90
CA ALA A 232 -7.25 27.52 0.12
C ALA A 232 -6.66 26.37 0.95
N ALA A 233 -5.39 26.03 0.71
CA ALA A 233 -4.70 24.99 1.47
C ALA A 233 -4.08 25.55 2.75
N VAL A 234 -4.19 24.78 3.83
CA VAL A 234 -3.60 25.11 5.15
C VAL A 234 -2.09 24.80 5.14
N ALA A 235 -1.32 25.89 5.21
CA ALA A 235 0.04 26.02 5.74
C ALA A 235 1.28 25.38 5.05
N ASP A 236 2.37 26.11 5.30
CA ASP A 236 3.82 26.01 5.09
C ASP A 236 4.40 25.63 3.70
N ASP A 237 5.04 26.63 3.09
CA ASP A 237 5.81 26.57 1.83
C ASP A 237 7.24 26.03 2.01
N ASN A 238 7.55 25.46 3.17
CA ASN A 238 8.86 24.87 3.38
C ASN A 238 8.91 23.48 2.78
N LEU A 239 9.48 23.44 1.56
CA LEU A 239 10.14 22.32 0.90
C LEU A 239 9.90 20.99 1.60
N VAL A 240 9.21 20.06 0.93
CA VAL A 240 9.34 18.64 1.23
C VAL A 240 10.83 18.36 1.43
N HIS A 241 11.24 18.15 2.68
CA HIS A 241 12.63 18.22 3.07
C HIS A 241 13.41 17.31 2.13
N SER A 242 14.47 17.82 1.49
CA SER A 242 15.37 16.99 0.69
C SER A 242 15.76 15.73 1.47
N GLU A 243 15.82 15.83 2.80
CA GLU A 243 16.02 14.75 3.76
C GLU A 243 14.92 13.68 3.75
N VAL A 244 13.63 14.02 3.69
CA VAL A 244 12.52 13.06 3.63
C VAL A 244 12.53 12.31 2.31
N PHE A 245 12.73 13.02 1.19
CA PHE A 245 12.92 12.34 -0.09
C PHE A 245 14.14 11.42 -0.04
N THR A 246 15.28 11.89 0.47
CA THR A 246 16.52 11.10 0.56
C THR A 246 16.33 9.86 1.44
N SER A 247 15.66 10.00 2.59
CA SER A 247 15.29 8.89 3.48
C SER A 247 14.47 7.83 2.75
N LEU A 248 13.40 8.24 2.05
CA LEU A 248 12.58 7.34 1.24
C LEU A 248 13.38 6.71 0.12
N PHE A 249 14.21 7.46 -0.59
CA PHE A 249 15.04 6.95 -1.68
C PHE A 249 15.97 5.83 -1.21
N HIS A 250 16.55 5.92 -0.02
CA HIS A 250 17.42 4.88 0.51
C HIS A 250 16.67 3.62 0.94
N GLN A 251 15.40 3.75 1.33
CA GLN A 251 14.57 2.63 1.79
C GLN A 251 13.71 2.02 0.68
N ALA A 252 13.53 2.74 -0.43
CA ALA A 252 12.62 2.37 -1.50
C ALA A 252 13.22 1.39 -2.50
N GLU A 253 12.36 0.48 -2.93
CA GLU A 253 12.63 -0.44 -4.03
C GLU A 253 12.80 0.31 -5.36
N PRO A 254 13.44 -0.29 -6.39
CA PRO A 254 13.72 0.40 -7.66
C PRO A 254 12.49 1.05 -8.33
N SER A 255 11.34 0.36 -8.33
CA SER A 255 10.09 0.88 -8.88
C SER A 255 9.56 2.09 -8.10
N VAL A 256 9.53 1.98 -6.77
CA VAL A 256 9.13 3.08 -5.88
C VAL A 256 10.08 4.26 -6.02
N ARG A 257 11.39 4.04 -6.16
CA ARG A 257 12.38 5.10 -6.43
C ARG A 257 12.07 5.83 -7.74
N MET A 258 11.74 5.12 -8.81
CA MET A 258 11.34 5.75 -10.08
C MET A 258 10.09 6.62 -9.89
N HIS A 259 9.10 6.15 -9.15
CA HIS A 259 7.91 6.93 -8.84
C HIS A 259 8.18 8.16 -7.98
N LEU A 260 8.99 8.02 -6.93
CA LEU A 260 9.40 9.14 -6.07
C LEU A 260 10.21 10.17 -6.86
N THR A 261 11.04 9.74 -7.81
CA THR A 261 11.79 10.64 -8.69
C THR A 261 10.83 11.41 -9.61
N ASN A 262 9.89 10.71 -10.24
CA ASN A 262 8.86 11.34 -11.08
C ASN A 262 8.03 12.36 -10.27
N LEU A 263 7.63 12.01 -9.04
CA LEU A 263 6.89 12.90 -8.15
C LEU A 263 7.72 14.10 -7.72
N LYS A 264 9.00 13.90 -7.37
CA LYS A 264 9.92 14.98 -7.01
C LYS A 264 10.07 15.98 -8.16
N PHE A 265 10.29 15.49 -9.39
CA PHE A 265 10.37 16.34 -10.57
C PHE A 265 9.06 17.09 -10.83
N TRP A 266 7.92 16.43 -10.70
CA TRP A 266 6.62 17.07 -10.84
C TRP A 266 6.40 18.19 -9.81
N LEU A 267 6.72 17.94 -8.53
CA LEU A 267 6.67 18.96 -7.48
C LEU A 267 7.61 20.15 -7.77
N SER A 268 8.82 19.87 -8.26
CA SER A 268 9.77 20.92 -8.65
C SER A 268 9.26 21.77 -9.84
N LEU A 269 8.54 21.16 -10.78
CA LEU A 269 7.89 21.92 -11.87
C LEU A 269 6.80 22.84 -11.32
N VAL A 270 5.92 22.32 -10.46
CA VAL A 270 4.77 23.07 -9.94
C VAL A 270 5.19 24.21 -8.99
N THR A 271 6.40 24.14 -8.43
CA THR A 271 6.95 25.13 -7.50
C THR A 271 7.94 26.11 -8.15
N ASP A 272 8.02 26.15 -9.48
CA ASP A 272 8.96 27.00 -10.26
C ASP A 272 10.46 26.83 -9.90
N ASN A 273 10.81 25.78 -9.16
CA ASN A 273 12.19 25.45 -8.75
C ASN A 273 12.92 24.58 -9.79
N CYS A 274 12.61 24.75 -11.08
CA CYS A 274 12.93 23.75 -12.09
C CYS A 274 14.44 23.68 -12.38
N THR A 275 15.03 22.50 -12.14
CA THR A 275 16.26 22.07 -12.82
C THR A 275 15.93 21.84 -14.30
N SER A 276 16.86 22.17 -15.21
CA SER A 276 16.64 22.26 -16.67
C SER A 276 15.65 21.24 -17.27
N GLN A 277 14.68 21.71 -18.07
CA GLN A 277 13.62 20.92 -18.73
C GLN A 277 14.14 19.68 -19.52
N GLU A 278 15.39 19.73 -19.99
CA GLU A 278 16.06 18.63 -20.69
C GLU A 278 16.37 17.43 -19.77
N SER A 279 16.77 17.68 -18.52
CA SER A 279 17.05 16.63 -17.52
C SER A 279 15.80 15.81 -17.20
N TRP A 280 14.64 16.47 -17.13
CA TRP A 280 13.38 15.80 -16.85
C TRP A 280 12.89 14.92 -18.00
N LYS A 281 12.96 15.41 -19.26
CA LYS A 281 12.58 14.60 -20.42
C LYS A 281 13.44 13.35 -20.55
N ALA A 282 14.73 13.44 -20.24
CA ALA A 282 15.62 12.28 -20.18
C ALA A 282 15.18 11.30 -19.09
N HIS A 283 14.93 11.78 -17.87
CA HIS A 283 14.50 10.92 -16.77
C HIS A 283 13.14 10.23 -17.01
N LEU A 284 12.13 10.94 -17.53
CA LEU A 284 10.84 10.32 -17.83
C LEU A 284 10.99 9.22 -18.91
N ARG A 285 11.94 9.36 -19.86
CA ARG A 285 12.22 8.30 -20.85
C ARG A 285 12.84 7.10 -20.17
N GLU A 286 13.81 7.31 -19.28
CA GLU A 286 14.39 6.25 -18.46
C GLU A 286 13.33 5.54 -17.62
N SER A 287 12.43 6.29 -17.01
CA SER A 287 11.30 5.78 -16.23
C SER A 287 10.35 4.94 -17.08
N ALA A 288 9.99 5.41 -18.28
CA ALA A 288 9.16 4.66 -19.22
C ALA A 288 9.84 3.37 -19.68
N VAL A 289 11.12 3.41 -20.02
CA VAL A 289 11.90 2.22 -20.39
C VAL A 289 11.96 1.24 -19.22
N PHE A 290 12.17 1.73 -18.00
CA PHE A 290 12.17 0.92 -16.79
C PHE A 290 10.83 0.20 -16.60
N PHE A 291 9.70 0.91 -16.63
CA PHE A 291 8.38 0.30 -16.45
C PHE A 291 7.99 -0.66 -17.58
N ALA A 292 8.40 -0.36 -18.81
CA ALA A 292 8.24 -1.27 -19.94
C ALA A 292 9.02 -2.58 -19.72
N ASN A 293 10.27 -2.49 -19.25
CA ASN A 293 11.13 -3.66 -19.01
C ASN A 293 10.60 -4.56 -17.89
N ILE A 294 10.03 -3.98 -16.83
CA ILE A 294 9.46 -4.77 -15.73
C ILE A 294 8.00 -5.19 -15.98
N GLY A 295 7.41 -4.80 -17.11
CA GLY A 295 6.03 -5.15 -17.49
C GLY A 295 4.94 -4.45 -16.66
N ASP A 296 5.26 -3.35 -15.98
CA ASP A 296 4.29 -2.57 -15.22
C ASP A 296 3.55 -1.60 -16.16
N ARG A 297 2.47 -2.11 -16.75
CA ARG A 297 1.67 -1.36 -17.73
C ARG A 297 1.00 -0.14 -17.11
N GLY A 298 0.58 -0.24 -15.85
CA GLY A 298 -0.07 0.86 -15.15
C GLY A 298 0.89 2.04 -14.98
N SER A 299 2.07 1.76 -14.43
CA SER A 299 3.11 2.78 -14.22
C SER A 299 3.67 3.35 -15.53
N LEU A 300 3.78 2.52 -16.57
CA LEU A 300 4.15 2.96 -17.91
C LEU A 300 3.12 3.95 -18.47
N GLN A 301 1.83 3.61 -18.42
CA GLN A 301 0.77 4.47 -18.93
C GLN A 301 0.79 5.84 -18.23
N LYS A 302 0.95 5.86 -16.91
CA LYS A 302 1.05 7.12 -16.15
C LYS A 302 2.24 7.97 -16.57
N THR A 303 3.38 7.34 -16.83
CA THR A 303 4.58 8.04 -17.30
C THR A 303 4.34 8.64 -18.68
N VAL A 304 3.63 7.92 -19.56
CA VAL A 304 3.19 8.43 -20.87
C VAL A 304 2.20 9.60 -20.71
N ASP A 305 1.24 9.50 -19.81
CA ASP A 305 0.26 10.58 -19.56
C ASP A 305 0.97 11.85 -19.10
N ILE A 306 1.94 11.73 -18.19
CA ILE A 306 2.81 12.85 -17.77
C ILE A 306 3.54 13.46 -18.99
N PHE A 307 4.12 12.62 -19.85
CA PHE A 307 4.77 13.08 -21.08
C PHE A 307 3.84 13.87 -21.99
N THR A 308 2.62 13.39 -22.21
CA THR A 308 1.68 14.00 -23.15
C THR A 308 1.25 15.39 -22.70
N VAL A 309 1.01 15.60 -21.41
CA VAL A 309 0.61 16.91 -20.90
C VAL A 309 1.76 17.91 -20.95
N LEU A 310 2.98 17.46 -20.66
CA LEU A 310 4.16 18.32 -20.77
C LEU A 310 4.49 18.69 -22.22
N ALA A 311 4.31 17.76 -23.15
CA ALA A 311 4.49 18.02 -24.58
C ALA A 311 3.46 19.02 -25.13
N ASN A 312 2.27 19.08 -24.52
CA ASN A 312 1.17 19.94 -24.95
C ASN A 312 1.07 21.27 -24.18
N GLU A 313 2.02 21.57 -23.28
CA GLU A 313 1.99 22.77 -22.41
C GLU A 313 0.66 22.95 -21.66
N ILE A 314 -0.05 21.85 -21.37
CA ILE A 314 -1.32 21.89 -20.67
C ILE A 314 -1.01 22.14 -19.19
N ALA A 315 -1.75 23.07 -18.56
CA ALA A 315 -1.56 23.40 -17.15
C ALA A 315 -1.51 22.13 -16.28
N PRO A 316 -0.49 21.98 -15.41
CA PRO A 316 -0.27 20.77 -14.61
C PRO A 316 -1.45 20.43 -13.68
N SER A 317 -2.35 21.38 -13.42
CA SER A 317 -3.59 21.19 -12.66
C SER A 317 -4.59 20.21 -13.30
N ARG A 318 -4.54 19.96 -14.62
CA ARG A 318 -5.47 19.02 -15.30
C ARG A 318 -5.04 17.56 -15.24
N LEU A 319 -3.79 17.28 -14.87
CA LEU A 319 -3.16 15.96 -14.99
C LEU A 319 -3.36 15.09 -13.75
N VAL A 320 -3.65 15.70 -12.62
CA VAL A 320 -3.35 15.07 -11.33
C VAL A 320 -4.56 14.43 -10.66
N SER A 321 -5.74 14.71 -11.21
CA SER A 321 -6.99 14.13 -10.77
C SER A 321 -7.06 12.61 -10.92
N SER A 322 -6.15 11.88 -11.59
CA SER A 322 -6.41 10.45 -11.82
C SER A 322 -5.36 9.46 -11.31
N HIS A 323 -4.07 9.83 -11.17
CA HIS A 323 -3.05 8.79 -11.27
C HIS A 323 -1.79 8.88 -10.38
N LEU A 324 -1.62 9.90 -9.53
CA LEU A 324 -0.34 10.08 -8.82
C LEU A 324 -0.11 9.15 -7.62
N PHE A 325 -1.13 8.67 -6.89
CA PHE A 325 -0.89 8.02 -5.59
C PHE A 325 -1.10 6.51 -5.49
N SER A 326 -1.56 5.84 -6.56
CA SER A 326 -1.55 4.37 -6.63
C SER A 326 -0.13 3.75 -6.74
N LEU A 327 0.90 4.57 -6.54
CA LEU A 327 2.33 4.28 -6.72
C LEU A 327 3.07 4.03 -5.40
N ILE A 328 2.43 4.30 -4.26
CA ILE A 328 3.02 4.19 -2.92
C ILE A 328 2.32 3.10 -2.06
N GLN A 329 1.27 2.44 -2.60
CA GLN A 329 0.61 1.28 -1.98
C GLN A 329 1.28 -0.04 -2.31
#